data_AF-A0A921E3Y3-F1
#
_entry.id   AF-A0A921E3Y3-F1
#
_cell.length_a   1.000
_cell.length_b   1.000
_cell.length_c   1.000
_cell.angle_alpha   90.00
_cell.angle_beta   90.00
_cell.angle_gamma   90.00
#
_symmetry.space_group_name_H-M   'P 1'
#
loop_
_entity.id
_entity.type
_entity.pdbx_description
1 polymer ?
#
loop_
_entity_poly.entity_id
_entity_poly.type
_entity_poly.pdbx_seq_one_letter_code
_entity_poly.pdbx_strand_id
1 'polypeptide(L)'
;MRTIVYADGGCDPNPGPGGWGVVIQDPTGWIELHGGERATTNNRMELTAAIRALEHFPEGAAIEMRCDSQYVVKSVTEWMRGWKARGWRTATGPVKNIDLMQRLDALAAARDVRWTWVRGHAGEEGNERADRLATLGRREALGQPVLPAAGLVPAERTPAPSPRPTTAQVALNAELAEQVARAAGQSGISPQAYLEEAARLALELTPAGIARVRAELQRKAS
;
A
#
# COMPACT_ATOMS: atom_id res chain seq x y z
N MET A 1 -8.56 -19.46 -16.81
CA MET A 1 -8.43 -18.99 -15.42
C MET A 1 -8.49 -17.46 -15.45
N ARG A 2 -9.19 -16.80 -14.52
CA ARG A 2 -9.21 -15.33 -14.45
C ARG A 2 -8.15 -14.86 -13.45
N THR A 3 -7.47 -13.77 -13.76
CA THR A 3 -6.57 -13.10 -12.82
C THR A 3 -7.40 -12.29 -11.84
N ILE A 4 -7.19 -12.50 -10.54
CA ILE A 4 -7.88 -11.74 -9.49
C ILE A 4 -7.15 -10.41 -9.28
N VAL A 5 -7.92 -9.32 -9.28
CA VAL A 5 -7.40 -7.97 -9.12
C VAL A 5 -8.25 -7.24 -8.09
N TYR A 6 -7.61 -6.63 -7.11
CA TYR A 6 -8.23 -5.77 -6.11
C TYR A 6 -7.97 -4.33 -6.50
N ALA A 7 -8.99 -3.48 -6.40
CA ALA A 7 -8.88 -2.06 -6.68
C ALA A 7 -9.68 -1.27 -5.64
N ASP A 8 -9.02 -0.31 -5.00
CA ASP A 8 -9.58 0.55 -3.97
C ASP A 8 -9.06 1.99 -4.15
N GLY A 9 -9.82 2.98 -3.68
CA GLY A 9 -9.43 4.37 -3.71
C GLY A 9 -10.29 5.24 -2.79
N GLY A 10 -9.71 6.33 -2.31
CA GLY A 10 -10.39 7.20 -1.37
C GLY A 10 -9.72 8.56 -1.21
N CYS A 11 -10.44 9.49 -0.61
CA CYS A 11 -9.97 10.81 -0.21
C CYS A 11 -10.23 11.04 1.27
N ASP A 12 -9.37 11.84 1.87
CA ASP A 12 -9.61 12.37 3.21
C ASP A 12 -8.91 13.74 3.35
N PRO A 13 -9.65 14.86 3.48
CA PRO A 13 -11.12 14.99 3.39
C PRO A 13 -11.67 14.78 1.96
N ASN A 14 -13.00 14.76 1.79
CA ASN A 14 -13.69 14.57 0.50
C ASN A 14 -14.66 15.74 0.18
N PRO A 15 -14.43 16.57 -0.86
CA PRO A 15 -13.28 16.54 -1.77
C PRO A 15 -11.97 16.92 -1.08
N GLY A 16 -10.85 16.48 -1.64
CA GLY A 16 -9.55 16.73 -1.06
C GLY A 16 -8.45 15.85 -1.67
N PRO A 17 -7.33 15.66 -0.96
CA PRO A 17 -6.28 14.77 -1.39
C PRO A 17 -6.78 13.33 -1.38
N GLY A 18 -6.53 12.61 -2.46
CA GLY A 18 -6.95 11.24 -2.65
C GLY A 18 -5.86 10.36 -3.21
N GLY A 19 -6.03 9.06 -3.05
CA GLY A 19 -5.17 8.06 -3.63
C GLY A 19 -5.96 6.82 -4.05
N TRP A 20 -5.34 6.05 -4.93
CA TRP A 20 -5.86 4.79 -5.44
C TRP A 20 -4.79 3.71 -5.33
N GLY A 21 -5.22 2.47 -5.16
CA GLY A 21 -4.38 1.29 -5.01
C GLY A 21 -4.94 0.11 -5.80
N VAL A 22 -4.04 -0.66 -6.41
CA VAL A 22 -4.36 -1.86 -7.19
C VAL A 22 -3.41 -2.98 -6.78
N VAL A 23 -3.98 -4.17 -6.58
CA VAL A 23 -3.22 -5.38 -6.25
C VAL A 23 -3.65 -6.49 -7.21
N ILE A 24 -2.71 -7.02 -7.98
CA ILE A 24 -2.94 -8.08 -8.96
C ILE A 24 -2.32 -9.38 -8.43
N GLN A 25 -3.10 -10.45 -8.43
CA GLN A 25 -2.64 -11.78 -8.05
C GLN A 25 -1.90 -12.45 -9.21
N ASP A 26 -0.57 -12.36 -9.21
CA ASP A 26 0.31 -13.05 -10.16
C ASP A 26 0.77 -14.41 -9.61
N PRO A 27 1.04 -15.44 -10.45
CA PRO A 27 1.54 -16.72 -9.97
C PRO A 27 2.84 -16.64 -9.16
N THR A 28 3.65 -15.59 -9.37
CA THR A 28 4.94 -15.37 -8.70
C THR A 28 4.85 -14.43 -7.50
N GLY A 29 3.69 -13.82 -7.25
CA GLY A 29 3.49 -12.90 -6.13
C GLY A 29 2.41 -11.85 -6.41
N TRP A 30 2.43 -10.77 -5.62
CA TRP A 30 1.51 -9.65 -5.81
C TRP A 30 2.19 -8.57 -6.67
N ILE A 31 1.47 -8.05 -7.66
CA ILE A 31 1.85 -6.82 -8.35
C ILE A 31 1.04 -5.68 -7.74
N GLU A 32 1.72 -4.66 -7.24
CA GLU A 32 1.12 -3.54 -6.52
C GLU A 32 1.32 -2.24 -7.32
N LEU A 33 0.25 -1.49 -7.54
CA LEU A 33 0.26 -0.20 -8.22
C LEU A 33 -0.49 0.83 -7.37
N HIS A 34 0.00 2.06 -7.34
CA HIS A 34 -0.67 3.14 -6.62
C HIS A 34 -0.41 4.49 -7.25
N GLY A 35 -1.18 5.49 -6.83
CA GLY A 35 -0.98 6.88 -7.15
C GLY A 35 -1.98 7.76 -6.42
N GLY A 36 -1.87 9.08 -6.58
CA GLY A 36 -2.78 9.99 -5.94
C GLY A 36 -2.84 11.37 -6.57
N GLU A 37 -3.84 12.13 -6.15
CA GLU A 37 -4.12 13.47 -6.64
C GLU A 37 -4.40 14.41 -5.46
N ARG A 38 -3.90 15.65 -5.51
CA ARG A 38 -4.08 16.62 -4.42
C ARG A 38 -5.52 17.11 -4.26
N ALA A 39 -6.30 17.09 -5.34
CA ALA A 39 -7.66 17.63 -5.37
C ALA A 39 -8.57 16.72 -6.21
N THR A 40 -9.27 15.82 -5.54
CA THR A 40 -10.14 14.82 -6.16
C THR A 40 -11.28 14.44 -5.19
N THR A 41 -11.99 13.34 -5.45
CA THR A 41 -13.08 12.81 -4.61
C THR A 41 -12.96 11.30 -4.45
N ASN A 42 -13.61 10.73 -3.42
CA ASN A 42 -13.60 9.27 -3.18
C ASN A 42 -13.97 8.51 -4.45
N ASN A 43 -15.14 8.81 -5.02
CA ASN A 43 -15.65 8.15 -6.22
C ASN A 43 -14.69 8.25 -7.41
N ARG A 44 -13.97 9.38 -7.57
CA ARG A 44 -12.99 9.51 -8.66
C ARG A 44 -11.78 8.61 -8.42
N MET A 45 -11.30 8.48 -7.18
CA MET A 45 -10.20 7.58 -6.85
C MET A 45 -10.57 6.12 -6.97
N GLU A 46 -11.77 5.71 -6.53
CA GLU A 46 -12.30 4.36 -6.74
C GLU A 46 -12.38 4.00 -8.24
N LEU A 47 -12.92 4.90 -9.08
CA LEU A 47 -12.96 4.72 -10.53
C LEU A 47 -11.56 4.66 -11.14
N THR A 48 -10.65 5.51 -10.66
CA THR A 48 -9.28 5.55 -11.14
C THR A 48 -8.56 4.25 -10.83
N ALA A 49 -8.74 3.67 -9.64
CA ALA A 49 -8.17 2.37 -9.28
C ALA A 49 -8.60 1.28 -10.29
N ALA A 50 -9.90 1.18 -10.57
CA ALA A 50 -10.43 0.22 -11.53
C ALA A 50 -9.90 0.44 -12.96
N ILE A 51 -9.79 1.71 -13.39
CA ILE A 51 -9.23 2.07 -14.70
C ILE A 51 -7.75 1.66 -14.78
N ARG A 52 -6.94 2.00 -13.77
CA ARG A 52 -5.50 1.69 -13.73
C ARG A 52 -5.25 0.19 -13.72
N ALA A 53 -6.09 -0.56 -13.00
CA ALA A 53 -6.09 -2.01 -13.04
C ALA A 53 -6.32 -2.53 -14.46
N LEU A 54 -7.35 -2.06 -15.17
CA LEU A 54 -7.62 -2.52 -16.54
C LEU A 54 -6.52 -2.11 -17.54
N GLU A 55 -5.94 -0.92 -17.40
CA GLU A 55 -4.84 -0.44 -18.25
C GLU A 55 -3.59 -1.32 -18.18
N HIS A 56 -3.36 -1.97 -17.05
CA HIS A 56 -2.24 -2.89 -16.88
C HIS A 56 -2.34 -4.13 -17.78
N PHE A 57 -3.56 -4.60 -18.04
CA PHE A 57 -3.78 -5.83 -18.81
C PHE A 57 -3.94 -5.54 -20.31
N PRO A 58 -3.46 -6.44 -21.19
CA PRO A 58 -3.74 -6.36 -22.61
C PRO A 58 -5.24 -6.56 -22.90
N GLU A 59 -5.67 -6.20 -24.11
CA GLU A 59 -7.02 -6.52 -24.60
C GLU A 59 -7.24 -8.05 -24.62
N GLY A 60 -8.49 -8.48 -24.38
CA GLY A 60 -8.87 -9.88 -24.29
C GLY A 60 -8.49 -10.59 -22.99
N ALA A 61 -7.77 -9.94 -22.07
CA ALA A 61 -7.43 -10.52 -20.77
C ALA A 61 -8.68 -10.89 -19.95
N ALA A 62 -8.61 -12.04 -19.27
CA ALA A 62 -9.68 -12.54 -18.40
C ALA A 62 -9.42 -12.15 -16.94
N ILE A 63 -10.23 -11.24 -16.42
CA ILE A 63 -10.01 -10.59 -15.12
C ILE A 63 -11.21 -10.83 -14.21
N GLU A 64 -10.96 -11.03 -12.91
CA GLU A 64 -11.94 -10.87 -11.85
C GLU A 64 -11.56 -9.63 -11.02
N MET A 65 -12.28 -8.53 -11.25
CA MET A 65 -12.10 -7.27 -10.54
C MET A 65 -12.91 -7.30 -9.26
N ARG A 66 -12.22 -7.18 -8.11
CA ARG A 66 -12.77 -7.08 -6.77
C ARG A 66 -12.62 -5.64 -6.28
N CYS A 67 -13.76 -5.01 -5.97
CA CYS A 67 -13.83 -3.66 -5.43
C CYS A 67 -14.81 -3.64 -4.26
N ASP A 68 -14.52 -2.88 -3.22
CA ASP A 68 -15.48 -2.58 -2.15
C ASP A 68 -16.37 -1.36 -2.45
N SER A 69 -16.01 -0.57 -3.46
CA SER A 69 -16.87 0.46 -4.02
C SER A 69 -18.10 -0.14 -4.72
N GLN A 70 -19.25 -0.05 -4.04
CA GLN A 70 -20.55 -0.31 -4.68
C GLN A 70 -20.81 0.64 -5.85
N TYR A 71 -20.27 1.87 -5.79
CA TYR A 71 -20.44 2.83 -6.86
C TYR A 71 -19.79 2.34 -8.16
N VAL A 72 -18.55 1.84 -8.11
CA VAL A 72 -17.86 1.26 -9.27
C VAL A 72 -18.62 0.02 -9.77
N VAL A 73 -18.86 -0.95 -8.89
CA VAL A 73 -19.47 -2.23 -9.29
C VAL A 73 -20.84 -2.01 -9.94
N LYS A 74 -21.76 -1.27 -9.29
CA LYS A 74 -23.09 -1.00 -9.85
C LYS A 74 -23.06 -0.14 -11.09
N SER A 75 -22.09 0.78 -11.20
CA SER A 75 -21.93 1.55 -12.43
C SER A 75 -21.72 0.62 -13.61
N VAL A 76 -20.79 -0.33 -13.53
CA VAL A 76 -20.49 -1.22 -14.66
C VAL A 76 -21.54 -2.31 -14.85
N THR A 77 -22.08 -2.88 -13.77
CA THR A 77 -23.00 -4.03 -13.87
C THR A 77 -24.46 -3.66 -14.08
N GLU A 78 -24.92 -2.50 -13.61
CA GLU A 78 -26.33 -2.12 -13.60
C GLU A 78 -26.62 -0.85 -14.43
N TRP A 79 -25.85 0.22 -14.21
CA TRP A 79 -26.27 1.56 -14.65
C TRP A 79 -25.72 1.97 -16.02
N MET A 80 -24.49 1.59 -16.35
CA MET A 80 -23.74 2.07 -17.51
C MET A 80 -24.43 1.73 -18.83
N ARG A 81 -25.07 0.56 -18.94
CA ARG A 81 -25.90 0.23 -20.12
C ARG A 81 -27.02 1.25 -20.34
N GLY A 82 -27.73 1.62 -19.29
CA GLY A 82 -28.81 2.61 -19.35
C GLY A 82 -28.32 4.04 -19.56
N TRP A 83 -27.13 4.38 -19.07
CA TRP A 83 -26.49 5.67 -19.35
C TRP A 83 -26.06 5.79 -20.81
N LYS A 84 -25.42 4.77 -21.37
CA LYS A 84 -25.02 4.74 -22.79
C LYS A 84 -26.22 4.91 -23.72
N ALA A 85 -27.31 4.19 -23.46
CA ALA A 85 -28.55 4.31 -24.23
C ALA A 85 -29.17 5.72 -24.18
N ARG A 86 -28.88 6.50 -23.14
CA ARG A 86 -29.35 7.88 -22.96
C ARG A 86 -28.28 8.93 -23.26
N GLY A 87 -27.23 8.57 -23.99
CA GLY A 87 -26.14 9.50 -24.34
C GLY A 87 -25.41 10.05 -23.12
N TRP A 88 -25.21 9.21 -22.10
CA TRP A 88 -24.54 9.55 -20.83
C TRP A 88 -25.23 10.67 -20.02
N ARG A 89 -26.57 10.67 -20.03
CA ARG A 89 -27.40 11.62 -19.27
C ARG A 89 -28.33 10.91 -18.29
N THR A 90 -28.62 11.58 -17.19
CA THR A 90 -29.64 11.27 -16.20
C THR A 90 -30.76 12.32 -16.28
N ALA A 91 -31.82 12.17 -15.48
CA ALA A 91 -32.89 13.17 -15.40
C ALA A 91 -32.40 14.55 -14.90
N THR A 92 -31.29 14.59 -14.17
CA THR A 92 -30.75 15.81 -13.55
C THR A 92 -29.56 16.41 -14.30
N GLY A 93 -29.13 15.80 -15.41
CA GLY A 93 -28.02 16.31 -16.22
C GLY A 93 -27.07 15.22 -16.70
N PRO A 94 -25.82 15.56 -17.06
CA PRO A 94 -24.80 14.56 -17.41
C PRO A 94 -24.54 13.60 -16.25
N VAL A 95 -24.18 12.36 -16.57
CA VAL A 95 -23.71 11.39 -15.56
C VAL A 95 -22.49 11.95 -14.84
N LYS A 96 -22.45 11.82 -13.51
CA LYS A 96 -21.29 12.25 -12.70
C LYS A 96 -20.06 11.44 -13.08
N ASN A 97 -18.89 12.10 -13.12
CA ASN A 97 -17.61 11.49 -13.50
C ASN A 97 -17.64 10.84 -14.91
N ILE A 98 -18.37 11.44 -15.85
CA ILE A 98 -18.53 10.92 -17.21
C ILE A 98 -17.18 10.65 -17.91
N ASP A 99 -16.18 11.48 -17.65
CA ASP A 99 -14.81 11.36 -18.16
C ASP A 99 -14.18 10.00 -17.79
N LEU A 100 -14.28 9.62 -16.51
CA LEU A 100 -13.77 8.35 -16.01
C LEU A 100 -14.69 7.18 -16.41
N MET A 101 -16.01 7.38 -16.38
CA MET A 101 -16.97 6.35 -16.74
C MET A 101 -16.85 5.88 -18.19
N GLN A 102 -16.64 6.81 -19.12
CA GLN A 102 -16.45 6.48 -20.54
C GLN A 102 -15.12 5.74 -20.75
N ARG A 103 -14.06 6.14 -20.06
CA ARG A 103 -12.77 5.43 -20.10
C ARG A 103 -12.88 4.02 -19.53
N LEU A 104 -13.57 3.87 -18.39
CA LEU A 104 -13.83 2.58 -17.76
C LEU A 104 -14.64 1.66 -18.69
N ASP A 105 -15.71 2.16 -19.32
CA ASP A 105 -16.51 1.42 -20.29
C ASP A 105 -15.67 0.89 -21.45
N ALA A 106 -14.84 1.75 -22.06
CA ALA A 106 -13.99 1.37 -23.19
C ALA A 106 -12.98 0.27 -22.79
N LEU A 107 -12.32 0.42 -21.65
CA LEU A 107 -11.34 -0.55 -21.16
C LEU A 107 -11.99 -1.88 -20.76
N ALA A 108 -13.16 -1.82 -20.11
CA ALA A 108 -13.90 -3.01 -19.70
C ALA A 108 -14.47 -3.76 -20.90
N ALA A 109 -14.93 -3.06 -21.95
CA ALA A 109 -15.46 -3.67 -23.17
C ALA A 109 -14.38 -4.42 -23.98
N ALA A 110 -13.12 -3.98 -23.88
CA ALA A 110 -12.00 -4.62 -24.58
C ALA A 110 -11.42 -5.85 -23.83
N ARG A 111 -11.96 -6.23 -22.67
CA ARG A 111 -11.45 -7.30 -21.79
C ARG A 111 -12.60 -8.17 -21.30
N ASP A 112 -12.30 -9.42 -20.92
CA ASP A 112 -13.29 -10.28 -20.27
C ASP A 112 -13.26 -10.03 -18.75
N VAL A 113 -14.03 -9.05 -18.29
CA VAL A 113 -14.03 -8.61 -16.88
C VAL A 113 -15.25 -9.14 -16.13
N ARG A 114 -15.00 -9.87 -15.05
CA ARG A 114 -16.01 -10.19 -14.02
C ARG A 114 -15.88 -9.21 -12.87
N TRP A 115 -16.97 -8.58 -12.48
CA TRP A 115 -17.01 -7.64 -11.36
C TRP A 115 -17.57 -8.32 -10.11
N THR A 116 -16.81 -8.26 -9.03
CA THR A 116 -17.18 -8.82 -7.73
C THR A 116 -17.15 -7.70 -6.70
N TRP A 117 -18.28 -7.44 -6.05
CA TRP A 117 -18.29 -6.55 -4.89
C TRP A 117 -17.79 -7.32 -3.67
N VAL A 118 -16.79 -6.77 -2.99
CA VAL A 118 -16.30 -7.29 -1.71
C VAL A 118 -16.68 -6.32 -0.60
N ARG A 119 -16.78 -6.81 0.64
CA ARG A 119 -17.04 -5.93 1.77
C ARG A 119 -15.70 -5.31 2.21
N GLY A 120 -15.62 -3.99 2.23
CA GLY A 120 -14.43 -3.29 2.73
C GLY A 120 -14.07 -3.69 4.17
N HIS A 121 -12.77 -3.77 4.46
CA HIS A 121 -12.20 -4.14 5.76
C HIS A 121 -12.73 -5.45 6.38
N ALA A 122 -13.07 -6.44 5.54
CA ALA A 122 -13.61 -7.72 5.98
C ALA A 122 -12.55 -8.85 6.10
N GLY A 123 -11.26 -8.52 6.16
CA GLY A 123 -10.18 -9.52 6.30
C GLY A 123 -9.65 -10.11 4.99
N GLU A 124 -10.03 -9.55 3.83
CA GLU A 124 -9.51 -9.99 2.54
C GLU A 124 -8.17 -9.32 2.23
N GLU A 125 -7.08 -10.09 2.32
CA GLU A 125 -5.71 -9.58 2.26
C GLU A 125 -5.44 -8.67 1.05
N GLY A 126 -5.97 -9.03 -0.13
CA GLY A 126 -5.81 -8.24 -1.35
C GLY A 126 -6.49 -6.87 -1.29
N ASN A 127 -7.69 -6.79 -0.69
CA ASN A 127 -8.40 -5.52 -0.51
C ASN A 127 -7.70 -4.65 0.53
N GLU A 128 -7.22 -5.23 1.63
CA GLU A 128 -6.45 -4.50 2.65
C GLU A 128 -5.13 -3.96 2.10
N ARG A 129 -4.48 -4.70 1.20
CA ARG A 129 -3.30 -4.20 0.47
C ARG A 129 -3.66 -3.02 -0.43
N ALA A 130 -4.77 -3.10 -1.16
CA ALA A 130 -5.23 -2.01 -2.03
C ALA A 130 -5.56 -0.74 -1.24
N ASP A 131 -6.23 -0.84 -0.08
CA ASP A 131 -6.50 0.28 0.83
C ASP A 131 -5.20 0.94 1.33
N ARG A 132 -4.20 0.13 1.73
CA ARG A 132 -2.88 0.65 2.13
C ARG A 132 -2.19 1.40 0.98
N LEU A 133 -2.29 0.89 -0.23
CA LEU A 133 -1.74 1.54 -1.43
C LEU A 133 -2.48 2.84 -1.78
N ALA A 134 -3.81 2.89 -1.61
CA ALA A 134 -4.57 4.12 -1.77
C ALA A 134 -4.16 5.18 -0.73
N THR A 135 -3.98 4.76 0.53
CA THR A 135 -3.47 5.64 1.59
C THR A 135 -2.05 6.14 1.28
N LEU A 136 -1.17 5.27 0.76
CA LEU A 136 0.17 5.65 0.33
C LEU A 136 0.12 6.69 -0.80
N GLY A 137 -0.65 6.45 -1.85
CA GLY A 137 -0.81 7.36 -2.98
C GLY A 137 -1.33 8.74 -2.56
N ARG A 138 -2.28 8.79 -1.60
CA ARG A 138 -2.76 10.06 -1.02
C ARG A 138 -1.65 10.83 -0.32
N ARG A 139 -0.82 10.15 0.48
CA ARG A 139 0.29 10.78 1.22
C ARG A 139 1.36 11.32 0.26
N GLU A 140 1.70 10.55 -0.76
CA GLU A 140 2.64 10.97 -1.81
C GLU A 140 2.12 12.20 -2.57
N ALA A 141 0.83 12.24 -2.91
CA ALA A 141 0.22 13.40 -3.55
C ALA A 141 0.36 14.68 -2.69
N LEU A 142 0.28 14.55 -1.37
CA LEU A 142 0.50 15.64 -0.41
C LEU A 142 1.99 16.00 -0.21
N GLY A 143 2.92 15.25 -0.80
CA GLY A 143 4.36 15.41 -0.55
C GLY A 143 4.74 15.08 0.90
N GLN A 144 3.90 14.31 1.60
CA GLN A 144 4.23 13.85 2.94
C GLN A 144 5.32 12.77 2.83
N PRO A 145 6.32 12.76 3.72
CA PRO A 145 7.24 11.65 3.78
C PRO A 145 6.43 10.36 3.95
N VAL A 146 6.68 9.42 3.04
CA VAL A 146 6.31 8.02 3.23
C VAL A 146 7.10 7.59 4.45
N LEU A 147 6.45 7.60 5.61
CA LEU A 147 7.02 6.94 6.77
C LEU A 147 7.18 5.48 6.32
N PRO A 148 8.38 4.86 6.45
CA PRO A 148 8.49 3.45 6.18
C PRO A 148 7.43 2.78 7.05
N ALA A 149 6.53 2.02 6.42
CA ALA A 149 5.56 1.25 7.16
C ALA A 149 6.34 0.45 8.21
N ALA A 150 5.91 0.54 9.47
CA ALA A 150 6.25 -0.50 10.41
C ALA A 150 5.73 -1.81 9.79
N GLY A 151 6.63 -2.59 9.18
CA GLY A 151 6.31 -3.79 8.42
C GLY A 151 5.92 -3.52 6.96
N LEU A 152 6.91 -3.56 6.06
CA LEU A 152 6.95 -4.27 4.77
C LEU A 152 8.06 -3.63 3.93
N VAL A 153 9.20 -4.32 3.84
CA VAL A 153 10.32 -3.97 2.96
C VAL A 153 9.90 -4.12 1.48
N PRO A 154 10.32 -3.22 0.57
CA PRO A 154 10.05 -3.36 -0.86
C PRO A 154 10.72 -4.60 -1.44
N ALA A 155 10.02 -5.34 -2.31
CA ALA A 155 10.60 -6.44 -3.08
C ALA A 155 11.58 -5.88 -4.14
N GLU A 156 12.88 -5.96 -3.88
CA GLU A 156 13.90 -5.73 -4.91
C GLU A 156 13.76 -6.75 -6.04
N ARG A 157 13.83 -6.27 -7.29
CA ARG A 157 14.07 -7.13 -8.47
C ARG A 157 15.36 -7.90 -8.23
N THR A 158 15.29 -9.22 -8.27
CA THR A 158 16.42 -10.13 -8.01
C THR A 158 17.55 -9.86 -9.01
N PRO A 159 18.74 -9.39 -8.60
CA PRO A 159 19.96 -9.71 -9.32
C PRO A 159 20.27 -11.19 -9.03
N ALA A 160 20.96 -11.85 -9.96
CA ALA A 160 21.40 -13.24 -9.82
C ALA A 160 21.97 -13.51 -8.40
N PRO A 161 21.72 -14.70 -7.81
CA PRO A 161 21.98 -14.94 -6.39
C PRO A 161 23.47 -14.74 -6.09
N SER A 162 23.77 -13.68 -5.35
CA SER A 162 25.03 -13.53 -4.63
C SER A 162 24.90 -14.23 -3.27
N PRO A 163 25.99 -14.82 -2.73
CA PRO A 163 25.92 -15.64 -1.53
C PRO A 163 25.38 -14.82 -0.35
N ARG A 164 24.40 -15.38 0.37
CA ARG A 164 23.76 -14.74 1.53
C ARG A 164 24.81 -14.45 2.61
N PRO A 165 24.85 -13.24 3.20
CA PRO A 165 25.50 -13.05 4.48
C PRO A 165 24.66 -13.69 5.57
N THR A 166 25.28 -14.53 6.39
CA THR A 166 24.69 -15.14 7.59
C THR A 166 24.27 -14.04 8.56
N THR A 167 22.96 -13.84 8.76
CA THR A 167 22.46 -13.02 9.87
C THR A 167 22.75 -13.77 11.17
N ALA A 168 23.79 -13.36 11.89
CA ALA A 168 24.04 -13.83 13.24
C ALA A 168 22.87 -13.39 14.12
N GLN A 169 22.10 -14.35 14.65
CA GLN A 169 21.14 -14.06 15.71
C GLN A 169 21.91 -13.66 16.96
N VAL A 170 21.71 -12.43 17.45
CA VAL A 170 22.24 -12.02 18.74
C VAL A 170 21.46 -12.76 19.82
N ALA A 171 22.07 -13.78 20.41
CA ALA A 171 21.46 -14.52 21.50
C ALA A 171 21.42 -13.65 22.77
N LEU A 172 20.22 -13.41 23.30
CA LEU A 172 20.06 -12.88 24.65
C LEU A 172 20.53 -13.97 25.64
N ASN A 173 21.72 -13.79 26.21
CA ASN A 173 22.31 -14.72 27.16
C ASN A 173 22.48 -14.04 28.54
N ALA A 174 22.82 -14.84 29.56
CA ALA A 174 22.98 -14.36 30.93
C ALA A 174 24.00 -13.22 31.06
N GLU A 175 25.07 -13.25 30.26
CA GLU A 175 26.11 -12.22 30.26
C GLU A 175 25.58 -10.86 29.77
N LEU A 176 24.82 -10.86 28.67
CA LEU A 176 24.17 -9.64 28.17
C LEU A 176 23.12 -9.12 29.16
N ALA A 177 22.38 -10.01 29.82
CA ALA A 177 21.41 -9.63 30.85
C ALA A 177 22.10 -8.96 32.06
N GLU A 178 23.26 -9.47 32.48
CA GLU A 178 24.05 -8.85 33.54
C GLU A 178 24.62 -7.48 33.14
N GLN A 179 25.09 -7.35 31.89
CA GLN A 179 25.60 -6.06 31.39
C GLN A 179 24.50 -4.99 31.39
N VAL A 180 23.29 -5.36 30.96
CA VAL A 180 22.10 -4.50 31.00
C VAL A 180 21.75 -4.13 32.44
N ALA A 181 21.75 -5.09 33.37
CA ALA A 181 21.44 -4.84 34.76
C ALA A 181 22.45 -3.88 35.43
N ARG A 182 23.75 -4.05 35.14
CA ARG A 182 24.81 -3.15 35.63
C ARG A 182 24.65 -1.73 35.08
N ALA A 183 24.40 -1.59 33.79
CA ALA A 183 24.25 -0.28 33.14
C ALA A 183 23.00 0.47 33.62
N ALA A 184 21.90 -0.26 33.84
CA ALA A 184 20.68 0.27 34.43
C ALA A 184 20.91 0.78 35.86
N GLY A 185 21.63 0.00 36.68
CA GLY A 185 22.00 0.39 38.05
C GLY A 185 22.86 1.67 38.10
N GLN A 186 23.81 1.83 37.18
CA GLN A 186 24.62 3.05 37.06
C GLN A 186 23.81 4.27 36.64
N SER A 187 22.70 4.05 35.93
CA SER A 187 21.80 5.10 35.43
C SER A 187 20.63 5.36 36.39
N GLY A 188 20.54 4.64 37.51
CA GLY A 188 19.48 4.79 38.52
C GLY A 188 18.08 4.37 38.04
N ILE A 189 17.99 3.58 36.98
CA ILE A 189 16.72 3.11 36.40
C ILE A 189 16.64 1.58 36.40
N SER A 190 15.43 1.04 36.21
CA SER A 190 15.26 -0.41 36.14
C SER A 190 15.89 -1.00 34.87
N PRO A 191 16.35 -2.26 34.88
CA PRO A 191 16.88 -2.92 33.68
C PRO A 191 15.91 -2.92 32.49
N GLN A 192 14.61 -3.02 32.77
CA GLN A 192 13.56 -2.93 31.75
C GLN A 192 13.48 -1.53 31.14
N ALA A 193 13.42 -0.48 31.96
CA ALA A 193 13.38 0.91 31.48
C ALA A 193 14.65 1.27 30.70
N TYR A 194 15.81 0.74 31.14
CA TYR A 194 17.07 0.90 30.42
C TYR A 194 17.03 0.25 29.04
N LEU A 195 16.49 -0.97 28.92
CA LEU A 195 16.34 -1.65 27.62
C LEU A 195 15.38 -0.92 26.70
N GLU A 196 14.25 -0.44 27.22
CA GLU A 196 13.25 0.31 26.44
C GLU A 196 13.85 1.61 25.90
N GLU A 197 14.58 2.36 26.73
CA GLU A 197 15.22 3.61 26.31
C GLU A 197 16.41 3.34 25.37
N ALA A 198 17.22 2.30 25.62
CA ALA A 198 18.30 1.92 24.73
C ALA A 198 17.79 1.46 23.35
N ALA A 199 16.68 0.70 23.32
CA ALA A 199 16.04 0.29 22.07
C ALA A 199 15.46 1.48 21.32
N ARG A 200 14.81 2.41 22.03
CA ARG A 200 14.30 3.67 21.44
C ARG A 200 15.42 4.50 20.83
N LEU A 201 16.49 4.75 21.58
CA LEU A 201 17.65 5.51 21.10
C LEU A 201 18.31 4.82 19.90
N ALA A 202 18.44 3.49 19.93
CA ALA A 202 18.98 2.72 18.81
C ALA A 202 18.14 2.85 17.53
N LEU A 203 16.82 2.90 17.65
CA LEU A 203 15.90 3.11 16.53
C LEU A 203 15.94 4.55 16.00
N GLU A 204 16.30 5.52 16.84
CA GLU A 204 16.45 6.93 16.48
C GLU A 204 17.89 7.29 16.00
N LEU A 205 18.82 6.32 15.98
CA LEU A 205 20.19 6.56 15.54
C LEU A 205 20.26 6.95 14.06
N THR A 206 20.65 8.19 13.81
CA THR A 206 21.01 8.66 12.47
C THR A 206 22.29 7.96 11.96
N PRO A 207 22.60 8.00 10.64
CA PRO A 207 23.85 7.47 10.11
C PRO A 207 25.10 8.01 10.81
N ALA A 208 25.08 9.29 11.24
CA ALA A 208 26.15 9.89 12.03
C ALA A 208 26.25 9.29 13.44
N GLY A 209 25.11 8.98 14.06
CA GLY A 209 25.04 8.27 15.34
C GLY A 209 25.62 6.86 15.26
N ILE A 210 25.26 6.09 14.21
CA ILE A 210 25.81 4.76 13.96
C ILE A 210 27.33 4.81 13.75
N ALA A 211 27.82 5.80 13.00
CA ALA A 211 29.26 5.98 12.79
C ALA A 211 30.01 6.27 14.10
N ARG A 212 29.42 7.07 15.00
CA ARG A 212 29.98 7.34 16.33
C ARG A 212 30.05 6.09 17.20
N VAL A 213 28.97 5.31 17.28
CA VAL A 213 28.92 4.05 18.05
C VAL A 213 29.96 3.06 17.52
N ARG A 214 30.10 2.93 16.20
CA ARG A 214 31.12 2.07 15.58
C ARG A 214 32.55 2.49 15.97
N ALA A 215 32.84 3.79 15.94
CA ALA A 215 34.16 4.30 16.33
C ALA A 215 34.46 4.05 17.83
N GLU A 216 33.45 4.11 18.69
CA GLU A 216 33.59 3.77 20.11
C GLU A 216 33.87 2.27 20.34
N LEU A 217 33.15 1.40 19.63
CA LEU A 217 33.39 -0.05 19.70
C LEU A 217 34.80 -0.42 19.20
N GLN A 218 35.27 0.21 18.13
CA GLN A 218 36.63 -0.02 17.61
C GLN A 218 37.72 0.43 18.59
N ARG A 219 37.52 1.55 19.30
CA ARG A 219 38.45 2.02 20.34
C ARG A 219 38.53 1.13 21.56
N LYS A 220 37.44 0.43 21.91
CA LYS A 220 37.41 -0.53 23.03
C LYS A 220 38.00 -1.90 22.69
N ALA A 221 38.16 -2.19 21.39
CA ALA A 221 38.73 -3.45 20.90
C ALA A 221 40.24 -3.39 20.61
N SER A 222 40.87 -2.22 20.80
CA SER A 222 42.33 -1.98 20.69
C SER A 222 42.93 -1.80 22.08
#